data_AF-A0A8X6ENU9-F1
#
_entry.id   AF-A0A8X6ENU9-F1
#
_cell.length_a   1.000
_cell.length_b   1.000
_cell.length_c   1.000
_cell.angle_alpha   90.00
_cell.angle_beta   90.00
_cell.angle_gamma   90.00
#
_symmetry.space_group_name_H-M   'P 1'
#
loop_
_entity.id
_entity.type
_entity.pdbx_description
1 polymer ?
#
loop_
_entity_poly.entity_id
_entity_poly.type
_entity_poly.pdbx_seq_one_letter_code
_entity_poly.pdbx_strand_id
1 'polypeptide(L)'
;MKTRGTSNFNLAARGLANRRAAALLGMSLLGAAFTAQAGGWQWYEREAKPADEDIPLPAAAPAAPAGALEKLQLLQQSLKEKLADAILYPSTENFVKFFQMQNYFTQQAGLFERSAQRAFLAHPELDYNLKHSHYNGTVKSQLAADFAAQREAIGQLAQRYGVMLFYRGAEPIDGQLVSVVKGFRDSYGLSVVPVTVDGVVNPAMPESRRDAGQAQRLGVSHFPALMLVDPRSGAVKPLAYGFISQDDLARQFRDVLTDFKPNY
;
A
#
# COMPACT_ATOMS: atom_id res chain seq x y z
N MET A 1 -11.16 47.91 -40.05
CA MET A 1 -10.06 48.05 -39.05
C MET A 1 -9.69 46.64 -38.61
N LYS A 2 -8.71 46.00 -39.24
CA LYS A 2 -7.27 45.96 -38.88
C LYS A 2 -7.02 45.24 -37.53
N THR A 3 -6.58 43.97 -37.62
CA THR A 3 -5.49 43.26 -36.88
C THR A 3 -5.48 43.30 -35.35
N ARG A 4 -5.07 42.33 -34.54
CA ARG A 4 -4.33 41.04 -34.53
C ARG A 4 -4.58 40.52 -33.07
N GLY A 5 -4.41 39.26 -32.69
CA GLY A 5 -3.49 38.28 -33.21
C GLY A 5 -3.86 36.85 -32.78
N THR A 6 -3.59 35.98 -33.74
CA THR A 6 -3.34 34.55 -33.65
C THR A 6 -1.93 34.28 -33.11
N SER A 7 -1.76 33.18 -32.37
CA SER A 7 -0.80 32.09 -32.63
C SER A 7 -0.90 31.10 -31.47
N ASN A 8 -1.54 29.93 -31.65
CA ASN A 8 -1.02 28.69 -32.25
C ASN A 8 0.27 28.18 -31.59
N PHE A 9 0.22 26.94 -31.09
CA PHE A 9 1.06 25.78 -31.48
C PHE A 9 0.48 24.56 -30.73
N ASN A 10 -0.18 23.58 -31.38
CA ASN A 10 0.38 22.41 -32.08
C ASN A 10 1.51 21.74 -31.29
N LEU A 11 1.68 20.43 -31.21
CA LEU A 11 0.98 19.19 -31.56
C LEU A 11 2.08 18.13 -31.32
N ALA A 12 1.73 16.93 -30.85
CA ALA A 12 2.53 15.70 -31.08
C ALA A 12 3.93 15.68 -30.42
N ALA A 13 4.58 14.56 -30.15
CA ALA A 13 4.29 13.14 -30.14
C ALA A 13 5.53 12.47 -29.50
N ARG A 14 5.40 11.19 -29.12
CA ARG A 14 6.40 10.12 -29.29
C ARG A 14 7.87 10.53 -29.02
N GLY A 15 8.51 10.05 -27.98
CA GLY A 15 8.72 8.63 -27.75
C GLY A 15 10.20 8.30 -27.89
N LEU A 16 10.61 7.30 -27.10
CA LEU A 16 11.81 6.47 -27.25
C LEU A 16 13.20 7.08 -27.04
N ALA A 17 13.95 6.27 -26.27
CA ALA A 17 15.35 5.92 -26.45
C ALA A 17 16.37 7.03 -26.18
N ASN A 18 17.13 6.96 -25.09
CA ASN A 18 18.26 6.05 -24.89
C ASN A 18 19.37 6.27 -25.95
N ARG A 19 20.60 6.43 -25.44
CA ARG A 19 21.92 6.29 -26.10
C ARG A 19 22.66 7.57 -26.52
N ARG A 20 23.67 7.88 -25.70
CA ARG A 20 25.12 8.01 -26.00
C ARG A 20 25.57 8.80 -27.24
N ALA A 21 26.48 9.76 -26.97
CA ALA A 21 27.76 10.10 -27.63
C ALA A 21 27.88 11.64 -27.77
N ALA A 22 28.84 12.27 -27.08
CA ALA A 22 30.17 12.70 -27.59
C ALA A 22 30.07 13.71 -28.74
N ALA A 23 30.80 14.81 -28.85
CA ALA A 23 31.86 15.48 -28.10
C ALA A 23 32.04 16.88 -28.76
N LEU A 24 33.01 17.66 -28.26
CA LEU A 24 33.55 18.93 -28.81
C LEU A 24 32.73 20.17 -28.41
N LEU A 25 33.28 21.29 -27.96
CA LEU A 25 34.58 21.95 -28.18
C LEU A 25 34.67 23.08 -27.13
N GLY A 26 35.85 23.40 -26.60
CA GLY A 26 36.03 24.65 -25.83
C GLY A 26 37.20 24.65 -24.86
N MET A 27 38.37 25.02 -25.38
CA MET A 27 39.66 25.07 -24.70
C MET A 27 39.86 26.39 -23.92
N SER A 28 40.36 26.26 -22.69
CA SER A 28 41.23 27.17 -21.91
C SER A 28 40.86 28.65 -21.67
N LEU A 29 40.92 29.09 -20.40
CA LEU A 29 42.07 29.85 -19.85
C LEU A 29 41.87 30.26 -18.36
N LEU A 30 42.95 30.05 -17.58
CA LEU A 30 43.42 30.73 -16.35
C LEU A 30 42.63 30.71 -15.01
N GLY A 31 43.33 30.28 -13.94
CA GLY A 31 43.51 31.14 -12.77
C GLY A 31 43.22 30.56 -11.37
N ALA A 32 44.28 30.09 -10.70
CA ALA A 32 44.54 30.10 -9.24
C ALA A 32 43.60 29.38 -8.24
N ALA A 33 44.16 28.29 -7.70
CA ALA A 33 44.12 27.78 -6.32
C ALA A 33 42.97 28.21 -5.38
N PHE A 34 42.10 27.26 -5.08
CA PHE A 34 41.59 27.08 -3.72
C PHE A 34 41.73 25.60 -3.34
N THR A 35 42.46 25.36 -2.27
CA THR A 35 42.67 24.07 -1.63
C THR A 35 41.36 23.59 -1.00
N ALA A 36 40.88 22.43 -1.43
CA ALA A 36 40.04 21.56 -0.62
C ALA A 36 40.20 20.13 -1.12
N GLN A 37 41.14 19.41 -0.51
CA GLN A 37 41.21 17.96 -0.54
C GLN A 37 39.93 17.41 0.09
N ALA A 38 38.85 17.30 -0.69
CA ALA A 38 37.67 16.56 -0.30
C ALA A 38 37.95 15.08 -0.56
N GLY A 39 38.50 14.41 0.45
CA GLY A 39 38.75 12.98 0.46
C GLY A 39 37.47 12.20 0.25
N GLY A 40 37.29 11.67 -0.97
CA GLY A 40 36.35 10.61 -1.24
C GLY A 40 36.96 9.27 -0.86
N TRP A 41 36.21 8.48 -0.07
CA TRP A 41 36.26 7.03 0.13
C TRP A 41 37.53 6.32 -0.41
N GLN A 42 38.64 6.48 0.29
CA GLN A 42 39.86 5.68 0.09
C GLN A 42 39.72 4.38 0.89
N TRP A 43 39.02 3.41 0.33
CA TRP A 43 39.11 2.03 0.81
C TRP A 43 40.39 1.44 0.21
N TYR A 44 41.24 0.88 1.08
CA TYR A 44 42.62 0.43 0.85
C TYR A 44 43.73 1.46 1.09
N GLU A 45 43.80 1.98 2.30
CA GLU A 45 45.09 2.19 2.95
C GLU A 45 45.25 1.06 3.98
N ARG A 46 46.08 0.07 3.64
CA ARG A 46 46.38 -1.05 4.52
C ARG A 46 47.72 -0.77 5.19
N GLU A 47 47.71 -0.57 6.50
CA GLU A 47 48.76 -0.86 7.51
C GLU A 47 48.38 -0.10 8.79
N ALA A 48 48.49 -0.60 10.03
CA ALA A 48 49.08 -1.79 10.60
C ALA A 48 48.25 -2.21 11.84
N LYS A 49 48.27 -3.49 12.23
CA LYS A 49 47.72 -3.95 13.51
C LYS A 49 48.52 -3.30 14.67
N PRO A 50 47.88 -2.59 15.61
CA PRO A 50 48.39 -2.49 16.97
C PRO A 50 47.99 -3.74 17.76
N ALA A 51 48.84 -4.10 18.70
CA ALA A 51 48.72 -5.24 19.59
C ALA A 51 47.49 -5.16 20.50
N ASP A 52 47.10 -6.32 21.06
CA ASP A 52 46.05 -6.50 22.06
C ASP A 52 46.08 -5.40 23.14
N GLU A 53 45.05 -4.56 23.14
CA GLU A 53 44.65 -3.79 24.31
C GLU A 53 43.42 -4.49 24.92
N ASP A 54 43.54 -4.82 26.21
CA ASP A 54 42.50 -5.39 27.05
C ASP A 54 41.15 -4.71 26.81
N ILE A 55 40.18 -5.47 26.31
CA ILE A 55 38.78 -5.03 26.25
C ILE A 55 38.28 -4.91 27.70
N PRO A 56 37.94 -3.71 28.20
CA PRO A 56 37.26 -3.60 29.48
C PRO A 56 35.89 -4.26 29.32
N LEU A 57 35.53 -5.18 30.23
CA LEU A 57 34.20 -5.78 30.24
C LEU A 57 33.13 -4.66 30.17
N PRO A 58 32.10 -4.79 29.32
CA PRO A 58 31.03 -3.80 29.26
C PRO A 58 30.39 -3.68 30.64
N ALA A 59 30.35 -2.44 31.14
CA ALA A 59 29.69 -2.08 32.38
C ALA A 59 28.26 -2.64 32.41
N ALA A 60 27.89 -3.24 33.54
CA ALA A 60 26.57 -3.81 33.78
C ALA A 60 25.46 -2.82 33.36
N ALA A 61 24.52 -3.32 32.54
CA ALA A 61 23.33 -2.58 32.17
C ALA A 61 22.59 -2.10 33.45
N PRO A 62 22.04 -0.87 33.48
CA PRO A 62 21.29 -0.38 34.63
C PRO A 62 20.09 -1.32 34.89
N ALA A 63 19.97 -1.79 36.12
CA ALA A 63 18.86 -2.62 36.56
C ALA A 63 17.52 -1.96 36.20
N ALA A 64 16.61 -2.71 35.58
CA ALA A 64 15.28 -2.23 35.28
C ALA A 64 14.62 -1.66 36.54
N PRO A 65 13.93 -0.51 36.47
CA PRO A 65 13.28 0.06 37.64
C PRO A 65 12.27 -0.96 38.20
N ALA A 66 12.43 -1.31 39.48
CA ALA A 66 11.52 -2.19 40.18
C ALA A 66 10.08 -1.66 39.99
N GLY A 67 9.16 -2.54 39.53
CA GLY A 67 7.76 -2.18 39.26
C GLY A 67 7.37 -1.96 37.79
N ALA A 68 8.29 -2.09 36.83
CA ALA A 68 7.95 -1.96 35.39
C ALA A 68 6.88 -2.98 34.93
N LEU A 69 6.97 -4.22 35.42
CA LEU A 69 6.00 -5.28 35.12
C LEU A 69 4.62 -4.97 35.69
N GLU A 70 4.57 -4.51 36.94
CA GLU A 70 3.32 -4.13 37.62
C GLU A 70 2.64 -2.96 36.91
N LYS A 71 3.42 -1.94 36.51
CA LYS A 71 2.92 -0.82 35.71
C LYS A 71 2.35 -1.27 34.36
N LEU A 72 3.02 -2.20 33.69
CA LEU A 72 2.55 -2.74 32.42
C LEU A 72 1.24 -3.53 32.59
N GLN A 73 1.12 -4.33 33.65
CA GLN A 73 -0.10 -5.06 33.99
C GLN A 73 -1.29 -4.11 34.24
N LEU A 74 -1.07 -3.04 35.02
CA LEU A 74 -2.10 -2.02 35.26
C LEU A 74 -2.56 -1.35 33.96
N LEU A 75 -1.63 -1.00 33.08
CA LEU A 75 -1.97 -0.40 31.78
C LEU A 75 -2.73 -1.39 30.89
N GLN A 76 -2.33 -2.65 30.84
CA GLN A 76 -3.03 -3.70 30.09
C GLN A 76 -4.45 -3.92 30.61
N GLN A 77 -4.63 -3.92 31.92
CA GLN A 77 -5.95 -4.04 32.53
C GLN A 77 -6.83 -2.85 32.15
N SER A 78 -6.32 -1.62 32.22
CA SER A 78 -7.07 -0.41 31.85
C SER A 78 -7.49 -0.41 30.37
N LEU A 79 -6.69 -1.00 29.48
CA LEU A 79 -7.05 -1.16 28.07
C LEU A 79 -8.20 -2.16 27.91
N LYS A 80 -8.15 -3.30 28.61
CA LYS A 80 -9.21 -4.32 28.58
C LYS A 80 -10.54 -3.76 29.09
N GLU A 81 -10.50 -2.98 30.17
CA GLU A 81 -11.69 -2.32 30.72
C GLU A 81 -12.31 -1.34 29.72
N LYS A 82 -11.51 -0.46 29.11
CA LYS A 82 -11.99 0.49 28.10
C LYS A 82 -12.53 -0.19 26.84
N LEU A 83 -11.92 -1.31 26.44
CA LEU A 83 -12.41 -2.12 25.33
C LEU A 83 -13.76 -2.76 25.68
N ALA A 84 -13.90 -3.31 26.89
CA ALA A 84 -15.16 -3.87 27.36
C ALA A 84 -16.26 -2.79 27.40
N ASP A 85 -15.97 -1.59 27.90
CA ASP A 85 -16.90 -0.47 27.91
C ASP A 85 -17.33 -0.06 26.50
N ALA A 86 -16.40 0.00 25.55
CA ALA A 86 -16.70 0.37 24.16
C ALA A 86 -17.56 -0.68 23.44
N ILE A 87 -17.40 -1.98 23.77
CA ILE A 87 -18.18 -3.08 23.19
C ILE A 87 -19.57 -3.16 23.83
N LEU A 88 -19.64 -3.13 25.17
CA LEU A 88 -20.89 -3.31 25.90
C LEU A 88 -21.78 -2.06 25.89
N TYR A 89 -21.16 -0.87 25.82
CA TYR A 89 -21.84 0.42 25.78
C TYR A 89 -21.33 1.29 24.62
N PRO A 90 -21.76 1.01 23.38
CA PRO A 90 -21.29 1.73 22.20
C PRO A 90 -21.61 3.23 22.29
N SER A 91 -20.57 4.06 22.39
CA SER A 91 -20.67 5.52 22.34
C SER A 91 -19.38 6.14 21.78
N THR A 92 -19.48 7.33 21.19
CA THR A 92 -18.33 8.07 20.68
C THR A 92 -17.29 8.31 21.79
N GLU A 93 -17.74 8.63 23.00
CA GLU A 93 -16.85 8.88 24.14
C GLU A 93 -16.09 7.62 24.58
N ASN A 94 -16.78 6.48 24.68
CA ASN A 94 -16.16 5.21 25.06
C ASN A 94 -15.16 4.73 24.00
N PHE A 95 -15.50 4.89 22.72
CA PHE A 95 -14.58 4.58 21.62
C PHE A 95 -13.34 5.49 21.65
N VAL A 96 -13.50 6.80 21.88
CA VAL A 96 -12.37 7.73 22.00
C VAL A 96 -11.45 7.34 23.18
N LYS A 97 -12.01 7.01 24.34
CA LYS A 97 -11.23 6.56 25.52
C LYS A 97 -10.43 5.30 25.22
N PHE A 98 -11.04 4.31 24.56
CA PHE A 98 -10.35 3.10 24.10
C PHE A 98 -9.24 3.43 23.10
N PHE A 99 -9.56 4.20 22.05
CA PHE A 99 -8.64 4.51 20.97
C PHE A 99 -7.42 5.31 21.43
N GLN A 100 -7.58 6.20 22.42
CA GLN A 100 -6.46 6.89 23.06
C GLN A 100 -5.50 5.92 23.76
N MET A 101 -6.03 4.94 24.51
CA MET A 101 -5.21 3.93 25.18
C MET A 101 -4.53 3.01 24.17
N GLN A 102 -5.25 2.62 23.11
CA GLN A 102 -4.69 1.86 22.00
C GLN A 102 -3.51 2.61 21.35
N ASN A 103 -3.68 3.92 21.06
CA ASN A 103 -2.63 4.75 20.49
C ASN A 103 -1.41 4.89 21.40
N TYR A 104 -1.60 4.92 22.72
CA TYR A 104 -0.48 4.91 23.67
C TYR A 104 0.35 3.63 23.52
N PHE A 105 -0.30 2.45 23.50
CA PHE A 105 0.41 1.17 23.32
C PHE A 105 1.10 1.07 21.97
N THR A 106 0.48 1.58 20.89
CA THR A 106 1.11 1.65 19.57
C THR A 106 2.38 2.50 19.60
N GLN A 107 2.36 3.65 20.28
CA GLN A 107 3.55 4.49 20.43
C GLN A 107 4.65 3.80 21.26
N GLN A 108 4.29 3.12 22.35
CA GLN A 108 5.25 2.35 23.15
C GLN A 108 5.89 1.21 22.35
N ALA A 109 5.10 0.51 21.53
CA ALA A 109 5.61 -0.53 20.63
C ALA A 109 6.62 0.05 19.62
N GLY A 110 6.33 1.21 19.02
CA GLY A 110 7.27 1.88 18.11
C GLY A 110 8.56 2.36 18.79
N LEU A 111 8.48 2.79 20.06
CA LEU A 111 9.68 3.12 20.85
C LEU A 111 10.53 1.87 21.15
N PHE A 112 9.87 0.78 21.53
CA PHE A 112 10.52 -0.51 21.77
C PHE A 112 11.18 -1.07 20.50
N GLU A 113 10.52 -0.97 19.34
CA GLU A 113 11.10 -1.40 18.07
C GLU A 113 12.38 -0.63 17.75
N ARG A 114 12.37 0.71 17.90
CA ARG A 114 13.57 1.53 17.69
C ARG A 114 14.69 1.18 18.66
N SER A 115 14.37 0.93 19.93
CA SER A 115 15.39 0.51 20.90
C SER A 115 15.94 -0.89 20.58
N ALA A 116 15.09 -1.81 20.13
CA ALA A 116 15.50 -3.14 19.67
C ALA A 116 16.39 -3.07 18.42
N GLN A 117 16.01 -2.30 17.40
CA GLN A 117 16.82 -2.07 16.21
C GLN A 117 18.20 -1.51 16.56
N ARG A 118 18.25 -0.51 17.46
CA ARG A 118 19.51 0.04 17.95
C ARG A 118 20.34 -0.99 18.71
N ALA A 119 19.69 -1.82 19.54
CA ALA A 119 20.35 -2.88 20.27
C ALA A 119 20.93 -3.95 19.33
N PHE A 120 20.21 -4.35 18.28
CA PHE A 120 20.70 -5.30 17.28
C PHE A 120 21.87 -4.76 16.46
N LEU A 121 21.91 -3.44 16.19
CA LEU A 121 23.06 -2.80 15.55
C LEU A 121 24.29 -2.72 16.48
N ALA A 122 24.06 -2.46 17.77
CA ALA A 122 25.13 -2.36 18.76
C ALA A 122 25.67 -3.73 19.20
N HIS A 123 24.82 -4.75 19.18
CA HIS A 123 25.09 -6.12 19.62
C HIS A 123 24.66 -7.12 18.53
N PRO A 124 25.44 -7.26 17.44
CA PRO A 124 25.13 -8.21 16.36
C PRO A 124 24.97 -9.66 16.88
N GLU A 125 25.62 -10.02 17.97
CA GLU A 125 25.50 -11.32 18.63
C GLU A 125 24.10 -11.65 19.18
N LEU A 126 23.26 -10.63 19.43
CA LEU A 126 21.86 -10.79 19.85
C LEU A 126 20.92 -11.02 18.67
N ASP A 127 21.37 -10.75 17.44
CA ASP A 127 20.58 -10.99 16.25
C ASP A 127 20.59 -12.49 15.94
N TYR A 128 19.47 -13.14 16.25
CA TYR A 128 19.24 -14.55 15.92
C TYR A 128 19.40 -14.82 14.41
N ASN A 129 19.26 -13.82 13.55
CA ASN A 129 19.52 -13.94 12.10
C ASN A 129 20.97 -14.21 11.73
N LEU A 130 21.92 -13.80 12.56
CA LEU A 130 23.34 -14.03 12.29
C LEU A 130 23.74 -15.49 12.49
N LYS A 131 22.99 -16.25 13.32
CA LYS A 131 23.23 -17.68 13.55
C LYS A 131 22.27 -18.58 12.77
N HIS A 132 21.02 -18.17 12.60
CA HIS A 132 20.02 -18.86 11.78
C HIS A 132 19.36 -17.83 10.88
N SER A 133 19.76 -17.79 9.60
CA SER A 133 19.21 -16.86 8.61
C SER A 133 17.70 -17.07 8.48
N HIS A 134 16.91 -16.32 9.25
CA HIS A 134 15.46 -16.41 9.28
C HIS A 134 14.83 -15.02 9.42
N TYR A 135 15.25 -14.04 8.60
CA TYR A 135 14.44 -12.85 8.33
C TYR A 135 14.53 -12.44 6.86
N ASN A 136 13.35 -12.46 6.23
CA ASN A 136 12.89 -11.59 5.14
C ASN A 136 13.58 -11.63 3.77
N GLY A 137 14.28 -12.72 3.43
CA GLY A 137 14.51 -13.08 2.02
C GLY A 137 13.24 -13.64 1.35
N THR A 138 12.37 -14.30 2.13
CA THR A 138 11.16 -14.97 1.62
C THR A 138 9.88 -14.20 1.85
N VAL A 139 9.76 -13.19 2.72
CA VAL A 139 8.48 -12.48 2.88
C VAL A 139 8.07 -11.79 1.58
N LYS A 140 9.01 -11.19 0.85
CA LYS A 140 8.71 -10.67 -0.50
C LYS A 140 8.37 -11.77 -1.48
N SER A 141 9.04 -12.93 -1.43
CA SER A 141 8.80 -14.05 -2.33
C SER A 141 7.51 -14.82 -2.02
N GLN A 142 7.15 -14.95 -0.75
CA GLN A 142 5.91 -15.54 -0.24
C GLN A 142 4.76 -14.60 -0.52
N LEU A 143 4.89 -13.31 -0.20
CA LEU A 143 3.88 -12.31 -0.57
C LEU A 143 3.72 -12.23 -2.09
N ALA A 144 4.80 -12.29 -2.87
CA ALA A 144 4.72 -12.37 -4.33
C ALA A 144 4.08 -13.68 -4.80
N ALA A 145 4.36 -14.81 -4.15
CA ALA A 145 3.72 -16.09 -4.44
C ALA A 145 2.23 -16.07 -4.08
N ASP A 146 1.85 -15.48 -2.96
CA ASP A 146 0.48 -15.31 -2.50
C ASP A 146 -0.29 -14.39 -3.44
N PHE A 147 0.30 -13.26 -3.86
CA PHE A 147 -0.28 -12.37 -4.87
C PHE A 147 -0.35 -13.04 -6.25
N ALA A 148 0.63 -13.86 -6.62
CA ALA A 148 0.60 -14.61 -7.87
C ALA A 148 -0.51 -15.67 -7.85
N ALA A 149 -0.63 -16.44 -6.76
CA ALA A 149 -1.69 -17.42 -6.56
C ALA A 149 -3.07 -16.75 -6.52
N GLN A 150 -3.19 -15.61 -5.84
CA GLN A 150 -4.42 -14.80 -5.83
C GLN A 150 -4.76 -14.30 -7.23
N ARG A 151 -3.78 -13.82 -8.00
CA ARG A 151 -3.98 -13.35 -9.37
C ARG A 151 -4.40 -14.47 -10.31
N GLU A 152 -3.80 -15.64 -10.18
CA GLU A 152 -4.17 -16.80 -10.96
C GLU A 152 -5.57 -17.28 -10.63
N ALA A 153 -5.91 -17.39 -9.34
CA ALA A 153 -7.25 -17.78 -8.89
C ALA A 153 -8.33 -16.78 -9.38
N ILE A 154 -8.10 -15.48 -9.21
CA ILE A 154 -9.01 -14.45 -9.69
C ILE A 154 -9.09 -14.47 -11.22
N GLY A 155 -7.97 -14.68 -11.92
CA GLY A 155 -7.94 -14.78 -13.38
C GLY A 155 -8.75 -15.95 -13.93
N GLN A 156 -8.65 -17.13 -13.31
CA GLN A 156 -9.47 -18.29 -13.67
C GLN A 156 -10.96 -18.01 -13.45
N LEU A 157 -11.30 -17.34 -12.34
CA LEU A 157 -12.68 -16.95 -12.03
C LEU A 157 -13.19 -15.85 -12.98
N ALA A 158 -12.33 -14.93 -13.37
CA ALA A 158 -12.62 -13.85 -14.31
C ALA A 158 -12.98 -14.34 -15.73
N GLN A 159 -12.56 -15.56 -16.11
CA GLN A 159 -13.02 -16.19 -17.35
C GLN A 159 -14.48 -16.64 -17.29
N ARG A 160 -14.98 -16.92 -16.08
CA ARG A 160 -16.34 -17.40 -15.87
C ARG A 160 -17.30 -16.27 -15.51
N TYR A 161 -16.87 -15.31 -14.69
CA TYR A 161 -17.72 -14.25 -14.15
C TYR A 161 -17.37 -12.89 -14.74
N GLY A 162 -18.39 -12.06 -14.98
CA GLY A 162 -18.25 -10.65 -15.34
C GLY A 162 -18.63 -9.74 -14.17
N VAL A 163 -18.22 -8.48 -14.21
CA VAL A 163 -18.59 -7.47 -13.21
C VAL A 163 -19.31 -6.32 -13.89
N MET A 164 -20.47 -5.95 -13.37
CA MET A 164 -21.16 -4.71 -13.73
C MET A 164 -20.83 -3.64 -12.69
N LEU A 165 -20.32 -2.50 -13.15
CA LEU A 165 -20.05 -1.34 -12.31
C LEU A 165 -21.13 -0.30 -12.56
N PHE A 166 -21.91 0.04 -11.54
CA PHE A 166 -22.87 1.13 -11.56
C PHE A 166 -22.30 2.35 -10.85
N TYR A 167 -22.20 3.47 -11.56
CA TYR A 167 -21.58 4.68 -11.04
C TYR A 167 -22.26 5.95 -11.58
N ARG A 168 -22.01 7.08 -10.92
CA ARG A 168 -22.40 8.43 -11.34
C ARG A 168 -21.14 9.19 -11.74
N GLY A 169 -21.01 9.56 -13.01
CA GLY A 169 -19.79 10.24 -13.48
C GLY A 169 -19.62 11.66 -12.98
N ALA A 170 -20.69 12.32 -12.52
CA ALA A 170 -20.62 13.63 -11.90
C ALA A 170 -20.08 13.62 -10.46
N GLU A 171 -20.02 12.45 -9.81
CA GLU A 171 -19.59 12.32 -8.41
C GLU A 171 -18.09 11.94 -8.34
N PRO A 172 -17.25 12.67 -7.58
CA PRO A 172 -15.80 12.42 -7.55
C PRO A 172 -15.37 11.05 -6.99
N ILE A 173 -16.01 10.56 -5.93
CA ILE A 173 -15.73 9.26 -5.28
C ILE A 173 -16.08 8.11 -6.22
N ASP A 174 -17.23 8.16 -6.89
CA ASP A 174 -17.63 7.25 -7.96
C ASP A 174 -16.52 7.21 -9.05
N GLY A 175 -15.98 8.37 -9.44
CA GLY A 175 -14.88 8.46 -10.41
C GLY A 175 -13.56 7.84 -9.94
N GLN A 176 -13.26 7.90 -8.65
CA GLN A 176 -12.10 7.19 -8.08
C GLN A 176 -12.29 5.67 -8.16
N LEU A 177 -13.48 5.16 -7.83
CA LEU A 177 -13.76 3.73 -7.94
C LEU A 177 -13.63 3.24 -9.39
N VAL A 178 -14.12 4.01 -10.38
CA VAL A 178 -13.94 3.67 -11.80
C VAL A 178 -12.46 3.45 -12.14
N SER A 179 -11.57 4.28 -11.60
CA SER A 179 -10.13 4.15 -11.82
C SER A 179 -9.54 2.90 -11.15
N VAL A 180 -10.00 2.57 -9.93
CA VAL A 180 -9.62 1.34 -9.22
C VAL A 180 -10.07 0.11 -10.00
N VAL A 181 -11.32 0.09 -10.47
CA VAL A 181 -11.89 -1.03 -11.24
C VAL A 181 -11.18 -1.19 -12.58
N LYS A 182 -10.77 -0.09 -13.22
CA LYS A 182 -9.92 -0.15 -14.42
C LYS A 182 -8.60 -0.85 -14.13
N GLY A 183 -7.90 -0.46 -13.06
CA GLY A 183 -6.67 -1.13 -12.65
C GLY A 183 -6.86 -2.61 -12.32
N PHE A 184 -7.98 -2.95 -11.68
CA PHE A 184 -8.35 -4.32 -11.38
C PHE A 184 -8.59 -5.14 -12.66
N ARG A 185 -9.36 -4.62 -13.62
CA ARG A 185 -9.55 -5.23 -14.93
C ARG A 185 -8.21 -5.49 -15.62
N ASP A 186 -7.36 -4.47 -15.70
CA ASP A 186 -6.09 -4.55 -16.43
C ASP A 186 -5.12 -5.55 -15.75
N SER A 187 -5.20 -5.71 -14.43
CA SER A 187 -4.35 -6.62 -13.66
C SER A 187 -4.80 -8.09 -13.69
N TYR A 188 -6.11 -8.34 -13.71
CA TYR A 188 -6.69 -9.69 -13.57
C TYR A 188 -7.43 -10.20 -14.82
N GLY A 189 -7.57 -9.37 -15.87
CA GLY A 189 -8.26 -9.74 -17.11
C GLY A 189 -9.78 -9.86 -16.96
N LEU A 190 -10.38 -9.18 -15.99
CA LEU A 190 -11.80 -9.28 -15.69
C LEU A 190 -12.68 -8.57 -16.73
N SER A 191 -13.75 -9.22 -17.18
CA SER A 191 -14.76 -8.56 -18.00
C SER A 191 -15.57 -7.59 -17.15
N VAL A 192 -15.36 -6.29 -17.35
CA VAL A 192 -16.10 -5.23 -16.65
C VAL A 192 -17.02 -4.53 -17.64
N VAL A 193 -18.30 -4.40 -17.27
CA VAL A 193 -19.29 -3.61 -17.99
C VAL A 193 -19.63 -2.38 -17.14
N PRO A 194 -19.06 -1.21 -17.45
CA PRO A 194 -19.38 0.01 -16.73
C PRO A 194 -20.71 0.60 -17.21
N VAL A 195 -21.54 1.02 -16.26
CA VAL A 195 -22.87 1.57 -16.45
C VAL A 195 -22.98 2.90 -15.69
N THR A 196 -23.19 3.99 -16.43
CA THR A 196 -23.43 5.32 -15.85
C THR A 196 -24.92 5.55 -15.63
N VAL A 197 -25.27 5.93 -14.40
CA VAL A 197 -26.66 6.20 -13.99
C VAL A 197 -27.10 7.63 -14.32
N ASP A 198 -26.17 8.59 -14.24
CA ASP A 198 -26.39 10.00 -14.57
C ASP A 198 -26.15 10.31 -16.07
N GLY A 199 -25.59 9.37 -16.81
CA GLY A 199 -25.20 9.52 -18.21
C GLY A 199 -23.86 10.24 -18.41
N VAL A 200 -23.15 10.58 -17.34
CA VAL A 200 -21.81 11.17 -17.42
C VAL A 200 -20.78 10.04 -17.53
N VAL A 201 -20.13 9.97 -18.69
CA VAL A 201 -19.10 8.95 -18.96
C VAL A 201 -17.78 9.38 -18.33
N ASN A 202 -17.16 8.48 -17.58
CA ASN A 202 -15.84 8.71 -17.01
C ASN A 202 -14.76 8.40 -18.07
N PRO A 203 -13.78 9.29 -18.30
CA PRO A 203 -12.74 9.08 -19.32
C PRO A 203 -11.88 7.84 -19.10
N ALA A 204 -11.82 7.29 -17.87
CA ALA A 204 -11.12 6.04 -17.57
C ALA A 204 -11.82 4.80 -18.16
N MET A 205 -13.13 4.89 -18.43
CA MET A 205 -13.97 3.83 -19.03
C MET A 205 -14.86 4.42 -20.13
N PRO A 206 -14.31 4.81 -21.28
CA PRO A 206 -15.07 5.44 -22.37
C PRO A 206 -16.16 4.51 -22.97
N GLU A 207 -16.05 3.21 -22.77
CA GLU A 207 -17.02 2.18 -23.17
C GLU A 207 -18.25 2.08 -22.26
N SER A 208 -18.39 2.99 -21.29
CA SER A 208 -19.50 3.01 -20.35
C SER A 208 -20.84 3.16 -21.06
N ARG A 209 -21.81 2.34 -20.64
CA ARG A 209 -23.18 2.33 -21.15
C ARG A 209 -24.07 3.17 -20.26
N ARG A 210 -25.11 3.78 -20.81
CA ARG A 210 -26.13 4.45 -19.98
C ARG A 210 -27.05 3.43 -19.33
N ASP A 211 -27.41 3.65 -18.07
CA ASP A 211 -28.45 2.86 -17.41
C ASP A 211 -29.79 3.07 -18.13
N ALA A 212 -30.42 1.96 -18.50
CA ALA A 212 -31.76 1.87 -19.06
C ALA A 212 -32.65 1.01 -18.14
N GLY A 213 -32.48 1.19 -16.82
CA GLY A 213 -33.17 0.43 -15.79
C GLY A 213 -32.52 -0.93 -15.47
N GLN A 214 -31.23 -1.12 -15.76
CA GLN A 214 -30.50 -2.30 -15.27
C GLN A 214 -30.30 -2.19 -13.76
N ALA A 215 -29.91 -1.01 -13.26
CA ALA A 215 -29.68 -0.78 -11.84
C ALA A 215 -30.91 -1.13 -11.00
N GLN A 216 -32.09 -0.66 -11.42
CA GLN A 216 -33.35 -0.93 -10.74
C GLN A 216 -33.76 -2.41 -10.78
N ARG A 217 -33.59 -3.09 -11.92
CA ARG A 217 -33.88 -4.53 -12.06
C ARG A 217 -32.99 -5.40 -11.19
N LEU A 218 -31.76 -4.96 -10.94
CA LEU A 218 -30.80 -5.66 -10.08
C LEU A 218 -30.88 -5.22 -8.60
N GLY A 219 -31.83 -4.36 -8.24
CA GLY A 219 -32.01 -3.89 -6.87
C GLY A 219 -30.89 -2.98 -6.36
N VAL A 220 -30.17 -2.30 -7.26
CA VAL A 220 -29.08 -1.39 -6.89
C VAL A 220 -29.67 -0.04 -6.46
N SER A 221 -29.68 0.23 -5.15
CA SER A 221 -30.17 1.47 -4.56
C SER A 221 -29.05 2.45 -4.17
N HIS A 222 -27.84 1.96 -3.94
CA HIS A 222 -26.68 2.75 -3.49
C HIS A 222 -25.60 2.78 -4.56
N PHE A 223 -24.98 3.95 -4.76
CA PHE A 223 -23.91 4.16 -5.73
C PHE A 223 -22.66 4.73 -5.05
N PRO A 224 -21.45 4.36 -5.53
CA PRO A 224 -21.21 3.40 -6.61
C PRO A 224 -21.43 1.95 -6.15
N ALA A 225 -21.75 1.05 -7.08
CA ALA A 225 -21.99 -0.37 -6.79
C ALA A 225 -21.33 -1.29 -7.80
N LEU A 226 -20.82 -2.41 -7.30
CA LEU A 226 -20.24 -3.49 -8.09
C LEU A 226 -21.12 -4.73 -7.95
N MET A 227 -21.54 -5.27 -9.09
CA MET A 227 -22.36 -6.48 -9.17
C MET A 227 -21.60 -7.55 -9.93
N LEU A 228 -21.50 -8.74 -9.34
CA LEU A 228 -20.92 -9.91 -9.98
C LEU A 228 -22.00 -10.63 -10.79
N VAL A 229 -21.71 -10.94 -12.06
CA VAL A 229 -22.64 -11.56 -12.99
C VAL A 229 -22.05 -12.89 -13.48
N ASP A 230 -22.81 -13.97 -13.36
CA ASP A 230 -22.50 -15.24 -14.03
C ASP A 230 -23.23 -15.29 -15.38
N PRO A 231 -22.53 -15.18 -16.52
CA PRO A 231 -23.13 -15.22 -17.85
C PRO A 231 -23.73 -16.59 -18.19
N ARG A 232 -23.35 -17.69 -17.52
CA ARG A 232 -23.90 -19.02 -17.78
C ARG A 232 -25.24 -19.24 -17.09
N SER A 233 -25.34 -18.82 -15.83
CA SER A 233 -26.56 -19.00 -15.03
C SER A 233 -27.48 -17.78 -15.03
N GLY A 234 -26.98 -16.61 -15.45
CA GLY A 234 -27.67 -15.33 -15.33
C GLY A 234 -27.77 -14.81 -13.89
N ALA A 235 -27.15 -15.50 -12.92
CA ALA A 235 -27.19 -15.09 -11.53
C ALA A 235 -26.37 -13.82 -11.31
N VAL A 236 -26.92 -12.90 -10.52
CA VAL A 236 -26.25 -11.65 -10.14
C VAL A 236 -26.16 -11.58 -8.63
N LYS A 237 -24.95 -11.33 -8.11
CA LYS A 237 -24.69 -11.15 -6.68
C LYS A 237 -24.07 -9.76 -6.43
N PRO A 238 -24.41 -9.06 -5.35
CA PRO A 238 -23.72 -7.84 -4.97
C PRO A 238 -22.28 -8.17 -4.57
N LEU A 239 -21.32 -7.44 -5.12
CA LEU A 239 -19.91 -7.59 -4.80
C LEU A 239 -19.50 -6.56 -3.74
N ALA A 240 -19.73 -5.28 -4.01
CA ALA A 240 -19.41 -4.18 -3.11
C ALA A 240 -20.31 -2.97 -3.35
N TYR A 241 -20.53 -2.18 -2.31
CA TYR A 241 -21.17 -0.87 -2.36
C TYR A 241 -20.22 0.18 -1.81
N GLY A 242 -20.21 1.36 -2.41
CA GLY A 242 -19.30 2.43 -2.03
C GLY A 242 -17.89 2.25 -2.60
N PHE A 243 -16.99 3.12 -2.16
CA PHE A 243 -15.59 3.05 -2.53
C PHE A 243 -14.90 1.85 -1.85
N ILE A 244 -14.07 1.12 -2.61
CA ILE A 244 -13.26 0.00 -2.13
C ILE A 244 -11.88 0.04 -2.79
N SER A 245 -10.85 -0.35 -2.05
CA SER A 245 -9.48 -0.45 -2.56
C SER A 245 -9.33 -1.65 -3.52
N GLN A 246 -8.25 -1.68 -4.30
CA GLN A 246 -8.00 -2.79 -5.23
C GLN A 246 -7.77 -4.12 -4.50
N ASP A 247 -7.07 -4.09 -3.36
CA ASP A 247 -6.76 -5.28 -2.56
C ASP A 247 -8.01 -5.82 -1.84
N ASP A 248 -8.83 -4.92 -1.29
CA ASP A 248 -10.09 -5.32 -0.66
C ASP A 248 -11.10 -5.81 -1.70
N LEU A 249 -11.11 -5.23 -2.91
CA LEU A 249 -11.91 -5.73 -4.02
C LEU A 249 -11.49 -7.16 -4.41
N ALA A 250 -10.18 -7.43 -4.43
CA ALA A 250 -9.64 -8.78 -4.72
C ALA A 250 -10.07 -9.80 -3.65
N ARG A 251 -10.06 -9.40 -2.38
CA ARG A 251 -10.52 -10.23 -1.26
C ARG A 251 -12.02 -10.48 -1.33
N GLN A 252 -12.81 -9.42 -1.51
CA GLN A 252 -14.26 -9.48 -1.62
C GLN A 252 -14.72 -10.34 -2.80
N PHE A 253 -14.02 -10.26 -3.94
CA PHE A 253 -14.29 -11.10 -5.11
C PHE A 253 -14.08 -12.58 -4.83
N ARG A 254 -13.02 -12.92 -4.09
CA ARG A 254 -12.79 -14.29 -3.61
C ARG A 254 -13.91 -14.72 -2.68
N ASP A 255 -14.21 -13.92 -1.66
CA ASP A 255 -15.15 -14.28 -0.59
C ASP A 255 -16.58 -14.49 -1.12
N VAL A 256 -17.06 -13.61 -2.01
CA VAL A 256 -18.41 -13.74 -2.63
C VAL A 256 -18.51 -14.97 -3.53
N LEU A 257 -17.39 -15.41 -4.12
CA LEU A 257 -17.33 -16.60 -4.99
C LEU A 257 -17.16 -17.91 -4.24
N THR A 258 -16.52 -17.89 -3.08
CA THR A 258 -16.39 -19.06 -2.20
C THR A 258 -17.58 -19.22 -1.25
N ASP A 259 -18.60 -18.37 -1.36
CA ASP A 259 -19.69 -18.22 -0.39
C ASP A 259 -19.15 -18.06 1.05
N PHE A 260 -18.11 -17.22 1.19
CA PHE A 260 -17.43 -16.89 2.45
C PHE A 260 -16.81 -18.07 3.18
N LYS A 261 -16.49 -19.17 2.46
CA LYS A 261 -15.81 -20.31 3.08
C LYS A 261 -14.39 -19.92 3.53
N PRO A 262 -14.03 -20.18 4.81
CA PRO A 262 -12.68 -19.91 5.29
C PRO A 262 -11.67 -20.88 4.66
N ASN A 263 -10.51 -20.34 4.28
CA ASN A 263 -9.35 -21.16 3.94
C ASN A 263 -8.71 -21.63 5.26
N TYR A 264 -8.92 -22.90 5.62
CA TYR A 264 -8.15 -23.59 6.66
C TYR A 264 -7.14 -24.54 6.01
#